data_AF-A0A3Q0CP82-F1
#
_entry.id   AF-A0A3Q0CP82-F1
#
_cell.length_a   1.000
_cell.length_b   1.000
_cell.length_c   1.000
_cell.angle_alpha   90.00
_cell.angle_beta   90.00
_cell.angle_gamma   90.00
#
_symmetry.space_group_name_H-M   'P 1'
#
loop_
_entity.id
_entity.type
_entity.pdbx_description
1 polymer ?
#
loop_
_entity_poly.entity_id
_entity_poly.type
_entity_poly.pdbx_seq_one_letter_code
_entity_poly.pdbx_strand_id
1 'polypeptide(L)'
;MLQSLGRPEVHMALDVVLVRGSGQGHEGCLLLTSEVLFVVSISEDTQQQAFPITEIDCAQDTKQNNLLTVQLKQPRVACDVEVDGARERLSEQQFNRLVDYIAKTSCHLAPSCNSLQTACSVVAVEPPPATVKTYHYLVDPHCAQVFISKFTMVKNKALRKGFP
;
A
#
# COMPACT_ATOMS: atom_id res chain seq x y z
N MET A 1 -11.22 17.21 10.40
CA MET A 1 -11.21 16.62 9.04
C MET A 1 -12.07 15.35 8.89
N LEU A 2 -12.70 14.82 9.95
CA LEU A 2 -13.59 13.64 9.86
C LEU A 2 -15.00 13.92 9.29
N GLN A 3 -15.35 15.19 9.00
CA GLN A 3 -16.68 15.59 8.55
C GLN A 3 -16.92 15.45 7.03
N SER A 4 -15.91 15.18 6.21
CA SER A 4 -16.06 15.08 4.74
C SER A 4 -16.29 13.65 4.24
N LEU A 5 -16.13 12.64 5.10
CA LEU A 5 -16.40 11.25 4.78
C LEU A 5 -17.83 10.96 5.24
N GLY A 6 -18.87 11.21 4.44
CA GLY A 6 -20.27 10.80 4.67
C GLY A 6 -20.73 10.58 6.13
N ARG A 7 -21.59 9.58 6.38
CA ARG A 7 -21.70 8.96 7.72
C ARG A 7 -21.22 7.52 7.56
N PRO A 8 -19.90 7.26 7.52
CA PRO A 8 -19.37 5.92 7.41
C PRO A 8 -19.81 5.16 8.66
N GLU A 9 -20.48 4.04 8.44
CA GLU A 9 -20.81 3.11 9.50
C GLU A 9 -19.49 2.55 10.07
N VAL A 10 -19.16 2.95 11.30
CA VAL A 10 -18.02 2.43 12.03
C VAL A 10 -18.44 1.12 12.68
N HIS A 11 -17.82 0.02 12.26
CA HIS A 11 -18.08 -1.34 12.76
C HIS A 11 -17.39 -1.61 14.09
N MET A 12 -16.21 -1.00 14.30
CA MET A 12 -15.42 -1.11 15.52
C MET A 12 -14.38 0.00 15.58
N ALA A 13 -14.09 0.48 16.78
CA ALA A 13 -12.93 1.29 17.10
C ALA A 13 -12.03 0.48 18.05
N LEU A 14 -10.73 0.45 17.78
CA LEU A 14 -9.76 -0.28 18.58
C LEU A 14 -8.62 0.66 18.97
N ASP A 15 -8.48 0.90 20.26
CA ASP A 15 -7.38 1.70 20.79
C ASP A 15 -6.08 0.92 20.71
N VAL A 16 -5.03 1.58 20.21
CA VAL A 16 -3.73 0.98 19.93
C VAL A 16 -2.60 1.94 20.28
N VAL A 17 -1.40 1.39 20.44
CA VAL A 17 -0.17 2.18 20.42
C VAL A 17 0.52 1.99 19.07
N LEU A 18 0.68 3.11 18.36
CA LEU A 18 1.38 3.23 17.08
C LEU A 18 2.88 3.22 17.34
N VAL A 19 3.59 2.19 16.87
CA VAL A 19 5.05 2.10 17.04
C VAL A 19 5.74 2.67 15.79
N ARG A 20 6.48 3.78 15.94
CA ARG A 20 7.30 4.35 14.87
C ARG A 20 8.68 3.68 14.82
N GLY A 21 9.39 3.81 13.70
CA GLY A 21 10.73 3.23 13.51
C GLY A 21 11.80 3.72 14.51
N SER A 22 11.53 4.81 15.23
CA SER A 22 12.36 5.32 16.33
C SER A 22 12.15 4.59 17.66
N GLY A 23 11.20 3.64 17.74
CA GLY A 23 10.80 2.97 18.98
C GLY A 23 9.85 3.78 19.86
N GLN A 24 9.50 5.01 19.47
CA GLN A 24 8.52 5.82 20.18
C GLN A 24 7.10 5.35 19.84
N GLY A 25 6.31 5.10 20.90
CA GLY A 25 4.91 4.75 20.83
C GLY A 25 4.03 5.99 20.96
N HIS A 26 2.98 6.09 20.14
CA HIS A 26 1.97 7.13 20.25
C HIS A 26 0.58 6.52 20.35
N GLU A 27 -0.30 7.10 21.15
CA GLU A 27 -1.68 6.66 21.24
C GLU A 27 -2.40 6.87 19.90
N GLY A 28 -3.10 5.84 19.46
CA GLY A 28 -3.84 5.81 18.23
C GLY A 28 -5.09 4.97 18.33
N CYS A 29 -5.90 5.04 17.29
CA CYS A 29 -7.12 4.27 17.17
C CYS A 29 -7.24 3.71 15.75
N LEU A 30 -7.62 2.44 15.65
CA LEU A 30 -7.98 1.79 14.40
C LEU A 30 -9.51 1.83 14.24
N LEU A 31 -10.00 2.53 13.22
CA LEU A 31 -11.42 2.64 12.93
C LEU A 31 -11.78 1.75 11.75
N LEU A 32 -12.47 0.64 12.03
CA LEU A 32 -12.93 -0.30 11.03
C LEU A 32 -14.27 0.17 10.46
N THR A 33 -14.31 0.48 9.17
CA THR A 33 -15.55 0.78 8.42
C THR A 33 -15.87 -0.35 7.44
N SER A 34 -16.89 -0.19 6.58
CA SER A 34 -17.28 -1.25 5.62
C SER A 34 -16.24 -1.47 4.51
N GLU A 35 -15.47 -0.44 4.17
CA GLU A 35 -14.56 -0.45 3.01
C GLU A 35 -13.12 -0.12 3.39
N VAL A 36 -12.93 0.69 4.43
CA VAL A 36 -11.63 1.26 4.79
C VAL A 36 -11.34 1.04 6.28
N LEU A 37 -10.10 0.66 6.58
CA LEU A 37 -9.53 0.72 7.93
C LEU A 37 -8.74 2.03 8.07
N PHE A 38 -9.17 2.91 8.97
CA PHE A 38 -8.46 4.15 9.24
C PHE A 38 -7.53 4.01 10.44
N VAL A 39 -6.34 4.61 10.32
CA VAL A 39 -5.40 4.78 11.43
C VAL A 39 -5.45 6.23 11.85
N VAL A 40 -5.88 6.48 13.08
CA VAL A 40 -6.00 7.82 13.66
C VAL A 40 -4.98 7.96 14.77
N SER A 41 -4.22 9.05 14.78
CA SER A 41 -3.43 9.42 15.96
C SER A 41 -4.29 10.26 16.88
N ILE A 42 -4.39 9.81 18.13
CA ILE A 42 -5.17 10.52 19.15
C ILE A 42 -4.42 11.80 19.56
N SER A 43 -3.10 11.71 19.72
CA SER A 43 -2.27 12.86 20.11
C SER A 43 -2.26 13.98 19.07
N GLU A 44 -2.35 13.63 17.78
CA GLU A 44 -2.28 14.58 16.67
C GLU A 44 -3.67 14.97 16.13
N ASP A 45 -4.75 14.38 16.64
CA ASP A 45 -6.14 14.52 16.15
C ASP A 45 -6.25 14.44 14.61
N THR A 46 -5.49 13.53 14.02
CA THR A 46 -5.37 13.39 12.56
C THR A 46 -5.49 11.95 12.11
N GLN A 47 -6.07 11.77 10.92
CA GLN A 47 -5.99 10.52 10.20
C GLN A 47 -4.59 10.39 9.59
N GLN A 48 -3.82 9.42 10.05
CA GLN A 48 -2.47 9.17 9.54
C GLN A 48 -2.48 8.27 8.32
N GLN A 49 -3.38 7.28 8.27
CA GLN A 49 -3.45 6.31 7.17
C GLN A 49 -4.89 5.82 6.93
N ALA A 50 -5.13 5.31 5.73
CA ALA A 50 -6.35 4.63 5.33
C ALA A 50 -5.99 3.43 4.46
N PHE A 51 -6.50 2.26 4.80
CA PHE A 51 -6.26 1.03 4.08
C PHE A 51 -7.57 0.45 3.52
N PRO A 52 -7.65 0.12 2.23
CA PRO A 52 -8.78 -0.64 1.70
C PRO A 52 -8.82 -2.02 2.36
N ILE A 53 -9.96 -2.41 2.94
CA ILE A 53 -10.10 -3.66 3.70
C ILE A 53 -9.82 -4.90 2.83
N THR A 54 -10.08 -4.79 1.53
CA THR A 54 -9.80 -5.84 0.54
C THR A 54 -8.31 -6.06 0.29
N GLU A 55 -7.46 -5.06 0.57
CA GLU A 55 -6.02 -5.03 0.26
C GLU A 55 -5.13 -5.26 1.49
N ILE A 56 -5.70 -5.39 2.68
CA ILE A 56 -4.94 -5.65 3.90
C ILE A 56 -5.33 -6.97 4.55
N ASP A 57 -4.39 -7.58 5.25
CA ASP A 57 -4.67 -8.66 6.19
C ASP A 57 -4.28 -8.25 7.61
N CYS A 58 -5.09 -8.66 8.57
CA CYS A 58 -4.85 -8.44 9.99
C CYS A 58 -4.60 -9.78 10.68
N ALA A 59 -3.51 -9.87 11.42
CA ALA A 59 -3.17 -11.06 12.20
C ALA A 59 -2.52 -10.65 13.53
N GLN A 60 -2.71 -11.46 14.56
CA GLN A 60 -1.95 -11.32 15.81
C GLN A 60 -0.59 -12.00 15.62
N ASP A 61 0.47 -11.37 16.12
CA ASP A 61 1.80 -11.96 16.07
C ASP A 61 1.87 -13.23 16.93
N THR A 62 2.55 -14.27 16.43
CA THR A 62 2.63 -15.58 17.10
C THR A 62 3.57 -15.60 18.29
N LYS A 63 4.50 -14.64 18.38
CA LYS A 63 5.46 -14.51 19.48
C LYS A 63 5.00 -13.46 20.49
N GLN A 64 4.32 -12.42 20.03
CA GLN A 64 3.83 -11.30 20.84
C GLN A 64 2.32 -11.16 20.71
N ASN A 65 1.58 -11.72 21.67
CA ASN A 65 0.11 -11.68 21.66
C ASN A 65 -0.46 -10.26 21.75
N ASN A 66 0.31 -9.29 22.24
CA ASN A 66 -0.09 -7.89 22.29
C ASN A 66 0.22 -7.11 21.00
N LEU A 67 0.68 -7.77 19.94
CA LEU A 67 1.06 -7.14 18.68
C LEU A 67 0.08 -7.53 17.57
N LEU A 68 -0.70 -6.55 17.10
CA LEU A 68 -1.52 -6.65 15.91
C LEU A 68 -0.69 -6.23 14.69
N THR A 69 -0.67 -7.08 13.69
CA THR A 69 0.05 -6.88 12.45
C THR A 69 -0.92 -6.64 11.31
N VAL A 70 -0.76 -5.54 10.59
CA VAL A 70 -1.52 -5.22 9.37
C VAL A 70 -0.57 -5.31 8.18
N GLN A 71 -0.82 -6.27 7.29
CA GLN A 71 -0.01 -6.49 6.09
C GLN A 71 -0.75 -5.96 4.87
N LEU A 72 -0.13 -5.03 4.15
CA LEU A 72 -0.62 -4.54 2.87
C LEU A 72 -0.28 -5.54 1.76
N LYS A 73 -1.30 -6.20 1.25
CA LYS A 73 -1.26 -7.04 0.05
C LYS A 73 -1.64 -6.18 -1.14
N GLN A 74 -0.72 -5.31 -1.54
CA GLN A 74 -0.92 -4.51 -2.73
C GLN A 74 -0.94 -5.45 -3.95
N PRO A 75 -2.04 -5.54 -4.72
CA PRO A 75 -2.01 -6.23 -5.98
C PRO A 75 -1.00 -5.49 -6.85
N ARG A 76 0.04 -6.17 -7.34
CA ARG A 76 0.83 -5.58 -8.43
C ARG A 76 -0.15 -5.38 -9.58
N VAL A 77 -0.39 -4.12 -9.97
CA VAL A 77 -0.70 -3.86 -11.37
C VAL A 77 0.55 -4.41 -12.06
N ALA A 78 0.42 -5.54 -12.76
CA ALA A 78 1.46 -5.90 -13.70
C ALA A 78 1.57 -4.67 -14.60
N CYS A 79 2.69 -3.96 -14.53
CA CYS A 79 3.16 -3.29 -15.73
C CYS A 79 3.36 -4.46 -16.68
N ASP A 80 2.33 -4.78 -17.47
CA ASP A 80 2.44 -5.78 -18.50
C ASP A 80 3.70 -5.37 -19.26
N VAL A 81 4.71 -6.24 -19.21
CA VAL A 81 5.89 -6.09 -20.05
C VAL A 81 5.32 -6.26 -21.44
N GLU A 82 4.94 -5.14 -22.07
CA GLU A 82 4.42 -4.99 -23.43
C GLU A 82 4.46 -6.31 -24.19
N VAL A 83 3.48 -7.18 -23.94
CA VAL A 83 3.30 -8.40 -24.72
C VAL A 83 2.72 -7.91 -26.02
N ASP A 84 3.62 -7.64 -26.96
CA ASP A 84 3.47 -7.83 -28.40
C ASP A 84 2.02 -7.98 -28.88
N GLY A 85 1.25 -6.89 -28.81
CA GLY A 85 -0.20 -7.06 -28.93
C GLY A 85 -1.07 -5.81 -29.04
N ALA A 86 -0.49 -4.62 -29.16
CA ALA A 86 -1.10 -3.42 -29.75
C ALA A 86 -0.19 -2.25 -29.39
N ARG A 87 0.92 -2.10 -30.13
CA ARG A 87 1.49 -0.75 -30.25
C ARG A 87 0.34 0.14 -30.67
N GLU A 88 -0.09 1.04 -29.80
CA GLU A 88 -0.79 2.24 -30.21
C GLU A 88 0.10 2.79 -31.32
N ARG A 89 -0.31 2.62 -32.59
CA ARG A 89 0.49 3.08 -33.73
C ARG A 89 0.41 4.60 -33.66
N LEU A 90 1.27 5.18 -32.82
CA LEU A 90 1.46 6.60 -32.74
C LEU A 90 1.63 7.07 -34.18
N SER A 91 0.89 8.11 -34.55
CA SER A 91 1.14 8.78 -35.81
C SER A 91 2.63 9.12 -35.87
N GLU A 92 3.24 9.05 -37.05
CA GLU A 92 4.65 9.39 -37.24
C GLU A 92 5.00 10.75 -36.61
N GLN A 93 4.05 11.70 -36.64
CA GLN A 93 4.18 13.00 -35.98
C GLN A 93 4.26 12.92 -34.44
N GLN A 94 3.51 12.01 -33.80
CA GLN A 94 3.54 11.81 -32.35
C GLN A 94 4.86 11.15 -31.93
N PHE A 95 5.33 10.18 -32.72
CA PHE A 95 6.62 9.55 -32.50
C PHE A 95 7.77 10.56 -32.59
N ASN A 96 7.79 11.37 -33.65
CA ASN A 96 8.82 12.41 -33.83
C ASN A 96 8.80 13.44 -32.69
N ARG A 97 7.61 13.85 -32.22
CA ARG A 97 7.50 14.75 -31.06
C ARG A 97 8.03 14.11 -29.78
N LEU A 98 7.77 12.83 -29.56
CA LEU A 98 8.26 12.08 -28.40
C LEU A 98 9.80 11.99 -28.42
N VAL A 99 10.37 11.62 -29.57
CA VAL A 99 11.83 11.54 -29.75
C VAL A 99 12.49 12.89 -29.52
N ASP A 100 11.94 13.96 -30.10
CA ASP A 100 12.43 15.33 -29.90
C ASP A 100 12.37 15.77 -28.44
N TYR A 101 11.27 15.45 -27.74
CA TYR A 101 11.12 15.79 -26.33
C TYR A 101 12.19 15.10 -25.49
N ILE A 102 12.35 13.78 -25.66
CA ILE A 102 13.35 12.99 -24.94
C ILE A 102 14.76 13.52 -25.23
N ALA A 103 15.10 13.78 -26.49
CA ALA A 103 16.39 14.33 -26.88
C ALA A 103 16.65 15.70 -26.22
N LYS A 104 15.63 16.56 -26.13
CA LYS A 104 15.74 17.89 -25.51
C LYS A 104 15.80 17.84 -23.99
N THR A 105 15.16 16.88 -23.33
CA THR A 105 15.08 16.82 -21.86
C THR A 105 16.13 15.91 -21.21
N SER A 106 16.72 14.98 -21.97
CA SER A 106 17.68 13.99 -21.44
C SER A 106 19.08 14.55 -21.17
N CYS A 107 19.40 15.77 -21.61
CA CYS A 107 20.69 16.42 -21.40
C CYS A 107 20.95 16.89 -19.96
N HIS A 108 20.05 16.60 -19.01
CA HIS A 108 20.26 16.88 -17.58
C HIS A 108 20.74 15.69 -16.74
N LEU A 109 21.00 14.52 -17.35
CA LEU A 109 21.83 13.49 -16.71
C LEU A 109 23.30 13.78 -17.05
N ALA A 110 24.00 14.39 -16.09
CA ALA A 110 25.37 14.86 -16.24
C ALA A 110 26.32 13.77 -16.81
N PRO A 111 27.17 14.11 -17.80
CA PRO A 111 28.14 13.18 -18.37
C PRO A 111 29.36 13.06 -17.45
N SER A 112 29.52 11.90 -16.79
CA SER A 112 30.82 11.45 -16.32
C SER A 112 31.54 10.71 -17.45
N CYS A 113 32.64 11.28 -17.92
CA CYS A 113 33.45 10.80 -19.04
C CYS A 113 34.11 9.42 -18.79
N ASN A 114 34.29 8.69 -19.89
CA ASN A 114 35.16 7.53 -20.14
C ASN A 114 34.72 6.15 -19.61
N SER A 115 34.21 5.29 -20.52
CA SER A 115 34.95 4.10 -20.99
C SER A 115 34.12 3.28 -21.98
N LEU A 116 34.74 2.97 -23.13
CA LEU A 116 34.65 1.74 -23.93
C LEU A 116 33.29 1.02 -24.07
N GLN A 117 32.90 0.90 -25.34
CA GLN A 117 31.95 -0.05 -25.92
C GLN A 117 31.79 -1.33 -25.08
N THR A 118 30.73 -1.38 -24.29
CA THR A 118 30.20 -2.63 -23.76
C THR A 118 28.73 -2.63 -24.15
N ALA A 119 28.35 -3.54 -25.04
CA ALA A 119 26.95 -3.84 -25.31
C ALA A 119 26.30 -4.14 -23.96
N CYS A 120 25.40 -3.26 -23.51
CA CYS A 120 24.67 -3.45 -22.27
C CYS A 120 23.77 -4.67 -22.49
N SER A 121 24.19 -5.84 -22.02
CA SER A 121 23.30 -6.98 -21.90
C SER A 121 22.23 -6.54 -20.90
N VAL A 122 21.03 -6.27 -21.43
CA VAL A 122 19.85 -6.03 -20.61
C VAL A 122 19.52 -7.36 -19.95
N VAL A 123 20.17 -7.62 -18.80
CA VAL A 123 19.76 -8.69 -17.91
C VAL A 123 18.41 -8.26 -17.36
N ALA A 124 17.39 -9.06 -17.63
CA ALA A 124 16.08 -8.92 -17.00
C ALA A 124 16.30 -8.96 -15.48
N VAL A 125 16.22 -7.79 -14.85
CA VAL A 125 16.18 -7.69 -13.39
C VAL A 125 14.86 -8.33 -12.97
N GLU A 126 14.98 -9.42 -12.21
CA GLU A 126 13.84 -10.09 -11.58
C GLU A 126 13.03 -9.02 -10.82
N PRO A 127 11.71 -8.90 -11.07
CA PRO A 127 10.90 -7.84 -10.49
C PRO A 127 10.96 -7.97 -8.96
N PRO A 128 11.53 -6.97 -8.25
CA PRO A 128 11.88 -7.09 -6.84
C PRO A 128 10.69 -7.59 -6.03
N PRO A 129 10.86 -8.60 -5.17
CA PRO A 129 9.77 -9.32 -4.51
C PRO A 129 8.77 -8.34 -3.92
N ALA A 130 7.48 -8.61 -4.13
CA ALA A 130 6.39 -7.71 -3.75
C ALA A 130 6.64 -7.25 -2.32
N THR A 131 6.91 -5.95 -2.14
CA THR A 131 7.29 -5.41 -0.84
C THR A 131 6.03 -5.38 0.02
N VAL A 132 5.74 -6.50 0.69
CA VAL A 132 4.63 -6.61 1.63
C VAL A 132 4.92 -5.65 2.78
N LYS A 133 4.29 -4.47 2.73
CA LYS A 133 4.46 -3.48 3.77
C LYS A 133 3.68 -3.92 5.00
N THR A 134 4.40 -4.08 6.10
CA THR A 134 3.85 -4.58 7.35
C THR A 134 3.83 -3.47 8.38
N TYR A 135 2.69 -3.29 9.04
CA TYR A 135 2.48 -2.30 10.10
C TYR A 135 2.19 -3.00 11.42
N HIS A 136 2.65 -2.39 12.50
CA HIS A 136 2.70 -2.97 13.83
C HIS A 136 1.99 -2.06 14.83
N TYR A 137 1.02 -2.63 15.54
CA TYR A 137 0.19 -1.91 16.51
C TYR A 137 0.14 -2.70 17.81
N LEU A 138 0.49 -2.06 18.93
CA LEU A 138 0.35 -2.71 20.23
C LEU A 138 -1.08 -2.52 20.73
N VAL A 139 -1.66 -3.59 21.28
CA VAL A 139 -3.07 -3.64 21.65
C VAL A 139 -3.30 -4.67 22.77
N ASP A 140 -4.40 -4.52 23.51
CA ASP A 140 -4.88 -5.56 24.40
C ASP A 140 -5.16 -6.88 23.61
N PRO A 141 -4.63 -8.03 24.04
CA PRO A 141 -4.79 -9.29 23.31
C PRO A 141 -6.24 -9.75 23.11
N HIS A 142 -7.14 -9.45 24.06
CA HIS A 142 -8.55 -9.82 23.95
C HIS A 142 -9.26 -8.94 22.93
N CYS A 143 -9.01 -7.63 22.98
CA CYS A 143 -9.53 -6.69 21.99
C CYS A 143 -9.00 -7.00 20.58
N ALA A 144 -7.73 -7.42 20.45
CA ALA A 144 -7.14 -7.82 19.18
C ALA A 144 -7.89 -8.99 18.51
N GLN A 145 -8.23 -10.02 19.28
CA GLN A 145 -8.96 -11.19 18.78
C GLN A 145 -10.37 -10.83 18.29
N VAL A 146 -11.09 -9.99 19.04
CA VAL A 146 -12.40 -9.48 18.66
C VAL A 146 -12.30 -8.65 17.39
N PHE A 147 -11.27 -7.78 17.31
CA PHE A 147 -11.02 -6.94 16.15
C PHE A 147 -10.72 -7.76 14.90
N ILE A 148 -9.82 -8.76 14.99
CA ILE A 148 -9.49 -9.64 13.86
C ILE A 148 -10.76 -10.37 13.37
N SER A 149 -11.56 -10.92 14.30
CA SER A 149 -12.81 -11.61 13.95
C SER A 149 -13.79 -10.68 13.22
N LYS A 150 -13.96 -9.45 13.74
CA LYS A 150 -14.82 -8.43 13.12
C LYS A 150 -14.28 -7.99 11.76
N PHE A 151 -12.97 -7.78 11.66
CA PHE A 151 -12.27 -7.42 10.43
C PHE A 151 -12.47 -8.50 9.36
N THR A 152 -12.27 -9.78 9.69
CA THR A 152 -12.49 -10.89 8.76
C THR A 152 -13.93 -10.94 8.27
N MET A 153 -14.91 -10.71 9.15
CA MET A 153 -16.32 -10.64 8.76
C MET A 153 -16.58 -9.50 7.76
N VAL A 154 -16.08 -8.29 8.05
CA VAL A 154 -16.24 -7.12 7.16
C VAL A 154 -15.51 -7.35 5.83
N LYS A 155 -14.29 -7.89 5.87
CA LYS A 155 -13.50 -8.22 4.68
C LYS A 155 -14.19 -9.25 3.81
N ASN A 156 -14.73 -10.32 4.40
CA ASN A 156 -15.46 -11.35 3.67
C ASN A 156 -16.72 -10.76 3.01
N LYS A 157 -17.46 -9.90 3.71
CA LYS A 157 -18.59 -9.16 3.16
C LYS A 157 -18.18 -8.28 1.96
N ALA A 158 -17.10 -7.51 2.10
CA ALA A 158 -16.57 -6.65 1.03
C ALA A 158 -16.09 -7.47 -0.19
N LEU A 159 -15.48 -8.63 0.04
CA LEU A 159 -15.04 -9.55 -1.00
C LEU A 159 -16.16 -10.44 -1.57
N ARG A 160 -17.40 -10.30 -1.07
CA ARG A 160 -18.54 -11.17 -1.41
C ARG A 160 -18.23 -12.66 -1.23
N LYS A 161 -17.45 -12.99 -0.19
CA LYS A 161 -17.11 -14.35 0.22
C LYS A 161 -18.03 -14.78 1.36
N GLY A 162 -18.75 -15.89 1.18
CA GLY A 162 -19.75 -16.39 2.14
C GLY A 162 -21.17 -16.31 1.59
N PHE A 163 -22.15 -16.67 2.41
CA PHE A 163 -23.57 -16.60 2.06
C PHE A 163 -24.13 -15.18 2.29
N PRO A 164 -25.00 -14.67 1.40
CA PRO A 164 -25.60 -13.35 1.50
C PRO A 164 -26.57 -13.21 2.69
#